data_AF-A0A6G2KBY7-F1
#
_entry.id   AF-A0A6G2KBY7-F1
#
_cell.length_a   1.000
_cell.length_b   1.000
_cell.length_c   1.000
_cell.angle_alpha   90.00
_cell.angle_beta   90.00
_cell.angle_gamma   90.00
#
_symmetry.space_group_name_H-M   'P 1'
#
loop_
_entity.id
_entity.type
_entity.pdbx_description
1 polymer ?
#
loop_
_entity_poly.entity_id
_entity_poly.type
_entity_poly.pdbx_seq_one_letter_code
_entity_poly.pdbx_strand_id
1 'polypeptide(L)'
;MISTGINPHLLKWSRERAGLTREDLTGKFKLNKWETGEAEPTLRQIEAFADAVHVPVGYLFLSEPPKESLPIPDFRTMHGQTVSRPSPDLIDTIHTCQERQSWYREFARVSQHSKHEFVGSATHDMSPSNVAARMRNTLDFEAKDRNECSSWTDALRLFIQKANRAGVLVMVGGVVMGNNHRSLDVSEFRGFALSDPFAPLVFINGSDTKAAQIFTLAHELAHIWLGSSALSNMGVKPTQSPLLKEEWCNKVTAEFLVPLDILGAELNNKESLPDTISRLARTFKVSTLVILRRLLDAEWIDREDFETSSDR
;
A
#
# COMPACT_ATOMS: atom_id res chain seq x y z
N MET A 1 -43.48 18.62 5.04
CA MET A 1 -42.04 18.37 5.18
C MET A 1 -41.88 16.95 5.67
N ILE A 2 -41.22 16.08 4.91
CA ILE A 2 -40.94 14.70 5.34
C ILE A 2 -39.81 14.79 6.36
N SER A 3 -40.09 14.39 7.62
CA SER A 3 -39.05 14.24 8.64
C SER A 3 -38.11 13.13 8.19
N THR A 4 -36.79 13.39 8.26
CA THR A 4 -35.79 12.43 7.81
C THR A 4 -35.52 11.34 8.84
N GLY A 5 -35.90 11.55 10.12
CA GLY A 5 -35.78 10.54 11.19
C GLY A 5 -34.35 10.07 11.45
N ILE A 6 -33.35 10.91 11.13
CA ILE A 6 -31.95 10.51 11.15
C ILE A 6 -31.40 10.49 12.55
N ASN A 7 -30.71 9.39 12.88
CA ASN A 7 -30.06 9.22 14.16
C ASN A 7 -28.87 10.19 14.29
N PRO A 8 -28.87 11.14 15.25
CA PRO A 8 -27.75 12.06 15.45
C PRO A 8 -26.41 11.36 15.69
N HIS A 9 -26.45 10.14 16.24
CA HIS A 9 -25.28 9.30 16.43
C HIS A 9 -24.60 8.93 15.10
N LEU A 10 -25.36 8.73 14.02
CA LEU A 10 -24.81 8.44 12.69
C LEU A 10 -24.16 9.65 12.03
N LEU A 11 -24.66 10.85 12.29
CA LEU A 11 -24.02 12.09 11.82
C LEU A 11 -22.66 12.26 12.49
N LYS A 12 -22.61 12.10 13.81
CA LYS A 12 -21.36 12.13 14.58
C LYS A 12 -20.38 11.04 14.10
N TRP A 13 -20.86 9.81 13.98
CA TRP A 13 -20.05 8.68 13.52
C TRP A 13 -19.47 8.92 12.11
N SER A 14 -20.27 9.40 11.16
CA SER A 14 -19.82 9.62 9.77
C SER A 14 -18.76 10.71 9.68
N ARG A 15 -18.91 11.78 10.47
CA ARG A 15 -17.91 12.85 10.58
C ARG A 15 -16.59 12.35 11.18
N GLU A 16 -16.66 11.63 12.30
CA GLU A 16 -15.47 11.06 12.95
C GLU A 16 -14.78 10.02 12.08
N ARG A 17 -15.55 9.22 11.34
CA ARG A 17 -15.05 8.27 10.33
C ARG A 17 -14.26 8.98 9.22
N ALA A 18 -14.70 10.16 8.78
CA ALA A 18 -14.00 10.96 7.79
C ALA A 18 -12.77 11.69 8.35
N GLY A 19 -12.44 11.52 9.65
CA GLY A 19 -11.35 12.25 10.30
C GLY A 19 -11.63 13.74 10.49
N LEU A 20 -12.88 14.18 10.32
CA LEU A 20 -13.25 15.58 10.35
C LEU A 20 -13.66 16.02 11.76
N THR A 21 -13.22 17.20 12.15
CA THR A 21 -13.69 17.90 13.34
C THR A 21 -15.03 18.59 13.05
N ARG A 22 -15.67 19.13 14.09
CA ARG A 22 -16.91 19.91 13.89
C ARG A 22 -16.59 21.22 13.18
N GLU A 23 -15.42 21.77 13.46
CA GLU A 23 -14.89 23.01 12.93
C GLU A 23 -14.70 22.91 11.40
N ASP A 24 -14.23 21.77 10.90
CA ASP A 24 -14.01 21.54 9.46
C ASP A 24 -15.30 21.63 8.62
N LEU A 25 -16.44 21.36 9.24
CA LEU A 25 -17.76 21.37 8.61
C LEU A 25 -18.63 22.57 9.04
N THR A 26 -18.08 23.44 9.89
CA THR A 26 -18.76 24.63 10.39
C THR A 26 -19.00 25.61 9.24
N GLY A 27 -20.20 26.21 9.22
CA GLY A 27 -20.63 27.13 8.16
C GLY A 27 -21.25 26.45 6.93
N LYS A 28 -20.91 25.18 6.63
CA LYS A 28 -21.57 24.39 5.58
C LYS A 28 -22.83 23.68 6.08
N PHE A 29 -22.77 23.14 7.30
CA PHE A 29 -23.87 22.39 7.91
C PHE A 29 -24.20 22.90 9.32
N LYS A 30 -25.45 22.74 9.75
CA LYS A 30 -25.89 23.10 11.11
C LYS A 30 -25.60 21.96 12.10
N LEU A 31 -24.37 21.43 12.06
CA LEU A 31 -23.95 20.20 12.76
C LEU A 31 -24.25 20.22 14.25
N ASN A 32 -24.00 21.34 14.94
CA ASN A 32 -24.30 21.46 16.37
C ASN A 32 -25.78 21.17 16.67
N LYS A 33 -26.70 21.63 15.81
CA LYS A 33 -28.14 21.42 16.00
C LYS A 33 -28.59 20.03 15.54
N TRP A 34 -27.93 19.46 14.53
CA TRP A 34 -28.27 18.14 14.01
C TRP A 34 -27.77 17.03 14.94
N GLU A 35 -26.55 17.15 15.49
CA GLU A 35 -25.97 16.17 16.43
C GLU A 35 -26.66 16.20 17.81
N THR A 36 -27.29 17.32 18.22
CA THR A 36 -28.08 17.40 19.47
C THR A 36 -29.56 17.06 19.28
N GLY A 37 -30.02 16.90 18.04
CA GLY A 37 -31.44 16.69 17.72
C GLY A 37 -32.32 17.94 17.82
N GLU A 38 -31.72 19.13 17.98
CA GLU A 38 -32.44 20.41 18.01
C GLU A 38 -33.01 20.82 16.64
N ALA A 39 -32.45 20.31 15.54
CA ALA A 39 -32.96 20.53 14.20
C ALA A 39 -32.75 19.30 13.32
N GLU A 40 -33.71 19.03 12.43
CA GLU A 40 -33.56 17.98 11.43
C GLU A 40 -33.07 18.53 10.09
N PRO A 41 -32.10 17.87 9.45
CA PRO A 41 -31.70 18.20 8.09
C PRO A 41 -32.75 17.73 7.08
N THR A 42 -32.87 18.46 5.97
CA THR A 42 -33.63 18.01 4.80
C THR A 42 -32.87 16.89 4.07
N LEU A 43 -33.57 16.11 3.24
CA LEU A 43 -32.93 15.05 2.43
C LEU A 43 -31.75 15.59 1.59
N ARG A 44 -31.94 16.75 0.95
CA ARG A 44 -30.89 17.41 0.16
C ARG A 44 -29.68 17.83 1.01
N GLN A 45 -29.91 18.25 2.25
CA GLN A 45 -28.85 18.58 3.20
C GLN A 45 -28.10 17.34 3.68
N ILE A 46 -28.80 16.22 3.79
CA ILE A 46 -28.23 14.91 4.13
C ILE A 46 -27.41 14.34 3.00
N GLU A 47 -27.89 14.42 1.75
CA GLU A 47 -27.09 14.06 0.57
C GLU A 47 -25.80 14.88 0.51
N ALA A 48 -25.90 16.21 0.66
CA ALA A 48 -24.72 17.07 0.70
C ALA A 48 -23.78 16.76 1.88
N PHE A 49 -24.31 16.41 3.04
CA PHE A 49 -23.51 15.99 4.19
C PHE A 49 -22.82 14.64 3.93
N ALA A 50 -23.56 13.67 3.37
CA ALA A 50 -23.05 12.35 3.03
C ALA A 50 -21.88 12.44 2.04
N ASP A 51 -22.03 13.29 1.02
CA ASP A 51 -20.97 13.58 0.05
C ASP A 51 -19.74 14.21 0.72
N ALA A 52 -19.95 15.16 1.65
CA ALA A 52 -18.87 15.86 2.36
C ALA A 52 -18.08 14.97 3.31
N VAL A 53 -18.68 13.91 3.85
CA VAL A 53 -18.04 12.94 4.77
C VAL A 53 -17.76 11.59 4.11
N HIS A 54 -17.95 11.50 2.79
CA HIS A 54 -17.70 10.32 1.97
C HIS A 54 -18.35 9.04 2.53
N VAL A 55 -19.62 9.14 2.92
CA VAL A 55 -20.41 8.00 3.40
C VAL A 55 -21.57 7.72 2.44
N PRO A 56 -21.89 6.45 2.12
CA PRO A 56 -23.12 6.16 1.40
C PRO A 56 -24.32 6.75 2.13
N VAL A 57 -25.15 7.53 1.42
CA VAL A 57 -26.29 8.23 2.04
C VAL A 57 -27.22 7.29 2.82
N GLY A 58 -27.39 6.05 2.33
CA GLY A 58 -28.18 5.01 2.99
C GLY A 58 -27.68 4.64 4.39
N TYR A 59 -26.39 4.81 4.69
CA TYR A 59 -25.84 4.53 6.02
C TYR A 59 -26.37 5.50 7.08
N LEU A 60 -26.71 6.73 6.69
CA LEU A 60 -27.27 7.74 7.60
C LEU A 60 -28.70 7.42 8.06
N PHE A 61 -29.34 6.44 7.42
CA PHE A 61 -30.69 5.97 7.75
C PHE A 61 -30.69 4.62 8.49
N LEU A 62 -29.52 4.09 8.86
CA LEU A 62 -29.43 2.87 9.67
C LEU A 62 -29.83 3.16 11.13
N SER A 63 -30.18 2.11 11.87
CA SER A 63 -30.44 2.23 13.31
C SER A 63 -29.15 2.48 14.11
N GLU A 64 -28.04 1.92 13.64
CA GLU A 64 -26.72 1.97 14.27
C GLU A 64 -25.61 2.04 13.22
N PRO A 65 -24.43 2.61 13.57
CA PRO A 65 -23.30 2.65 12.65
C PRO A 65 -22.90 1.26 12.14
N PRO A 66 -22.73 1.09 10.82
CA PRO A 66 -22.29 -0.18 10.28
C PRO A 66 -20.85 -0.46 10.71
N LYS A 67 -20.55 -1.75 10.90
CA LYS A 67 -19.17 -2.20 11.09
C LYS A 67 -18.51 -2.35 9.72
N GLU A 68 -17.69 -1.38 9.35
CA GLU A 68 -16.87 -1.48 8.16
C GLU A 68 -15.63 -2.33 8.47
N SER A 69 -15.51 -3.46 7.78
CA SER A 69 -14.29 -4.27 7.76
C SER A 69 -13.58 -4.05 6.43
N LEU A 70 -12.25 -3.91 6.42
CA LEU A 70 -11.55 -3.98 5.14
C LEU A 70 -11.77 -5.36 4.50
N PRO A 71 -12.03 -5.42 3.18
CA PRO A 71 -12.26 -6.65 2.46
C PRO A 71 -10.95 -7.38 2.12
N ILE A 72 -9.90 -7.22 2.93
CA ILE A 72 -8.59 -7.87 2.78
C ILE A 72 -8.38 -8.82 3.99
N PRO A 73 -8.21 -10.14 3.79
CA PRO A 73 -8.17 -11.14 4.86
C PRO A 73 -7.13 -10.86 5.95
N ASP A 74 -5.90 -10.49 5.61
CA ASP A 74 -4.82 -10.28 6.61
C ASP A 74 -5.04 -9.02 7.47
N PHE A 75 -5.94 -8.12 7.07
CA PHE A 75 -6.38 -7.00 7.92
C PHE A 75 -7.24 -7.46 9.11
N ARG A 76 -8.00 -8.55 8.94
CA ARG A 76 -8.86 -9.10 10.00
C ARG A 76 -8.04 -9.65 11.17
N THR A 77 -6.83 -10.14 10.90
CA THR A 77 -5.92 -10.77 11.87
C THR A 77 -5.17 -9.75 12.75
N MET A 78 -5.18 -8.46 12.37
CA MET A 78 -4.50 -7.35 13.06
C MET A 78 -5.37 -6.65 14.12
N HIS A 79 -6.63 -7.07 14.29
CA HIS A 79 -7.64 -6.43 15.16
C HIS A 79 -7.42 -6.59 16.68
N GLY A 80 -6.21 -6.96 17.11
CA GLY A 80 -5.90 -7.27 18.50
C GLY A 80 -5.77 -6.07 19.42
N GLN A 81 -5.23 -4.93 18.99
CA GLN A 81 -5.03 -3.75 19.84
C GLN A 81 -5.02 -2.44 19.03
N THR A 82 -5.80 -1.45 19.49
CA THR A 82 -5.90 -0.04 19.06
C THR A 82 -5.48 0.27 17.62
N VAL A 83 -6.37 -0.04 16.66
CA VAL A 83 -6.22 0.34 15.25
C VAL A 83 -6.99 1.64 15.00
N SER A 84 -6.33 2.62 14.36
CA SER A 84 -7.03 3.74 13.72
C SER A 84 -7.97 3.18 12.65
N ARG A 85 -9.26 3.48 12.70
CA ARG A 85 -10.22 3.04 11.66
C ARG A 85 -9.68 3.45 10.27
N PRO A 86 -9.74 2.56 9.26
CA PRO A 86 -9.30 2.90 7.91
C PRO A 86 -10.12 4.07 7.38
N SER A 87 -9.48 4.96 6.63
CA SER A 87 -10.12 6.13 6.05
C SER A 87 -11.12 5.73 4.96
N PRO A 88 -12.13 6.57 4.70
CA PRO A 88 -13.02 6.38 3.55
C PRO A 88 -12.26 6.32 2.22
N ASP A 89 -11.16 7.05 2.13
CA ASP A 89 -10.32 7.14 0.94
C ASP A 89 -9.58 5.82 0.65
N LEU A 90 -9.04 5.18 1.68
CA LEU A 90 -8.45 3.84 1.59
C LEU A 90 -9.51 2.79 1.22
N ILE A 91 -10.68 2.81 1.87
CA ILE A 91 -11.77 1.86 1.61
C ILE A 91 -12.23 1.95 0.15
N ASP A 92 -12.53 3.16 -0.33
CA ASP A 92 -12.99 3.38 -1.71
C ASP A 92 -11.93 2.96 -2.74
N THR A 93 -10.65 3.18 -2.42
CA THR A 93 -9.53 2.77 -3.28
C THR A 93 -9.43 1.24 -3.37
N ILE A 94 -9.59 0.54 -2.25
CA ILE A 94 -9.59 -0.93 -2.22
C ILE A 94 -10.79 -1.47 -3.00
N HIS A 95 -12.00 -0.94 -2.77
CA HIS A 95 -13.20 -1.36 -3.50
C HIS A 95 -13.04 -1.19 -5.01
N THR A 96 -12.53 -0.03 -5.44
CA THR A 96 -12.21 0.22 -6.85
C THR A 96 -11.26 -0.84 -7.42
N CYS A 97 -10.21 -1.18 -6.68
CA CYS A 97 -9.24 -2.18 -7.12
C CYS A 97 -9.86 -3.58 -7.19
N GLN A 98 -10.72 -3.94 -6.23
CA GLN A 98 -11.45 -5.20 -6.21
C GLN A 98 -12.45 -5.33 -7.36
N GLU A 99 -13.16 -4.26 -7.71
CA GLU A 99 -14.05 -4.23 -8.87
C GLU A 99 -13.27 -4.48 -10.16
N ARG A 100 -12.15 -3.78 -10.35
CA ARG A 100 -11.27 -3.95 -11.52
C ARG A 100 -10.65 -5.35 -11.57
N GLN A 101 -10.17 -5.86 -10.43
CA GLN A 101 -9.64 -7.21 -10.31
C GLN A 101 -10.71 -8.25 -10.67
N SER A 102 -11.93 -8.09 -10.15
CA SER A 102 -13.05 -9.01 -10.41
C SER A 102 -13.43 -9.03 -11.88
N TRP A 103 -13.47 -7.86 -12.52
CA TRP A 103 -13.70 -7.75 -13.96
C TRP A 103 -12.61 -8.46 -14.77
N TYR A 104 -11.33 -8.18 -14.47
CA TYR A 104 -10.21 -8.79 -15.20
C TYR A 104 -10.14 -10.31 -14.98
N ARG A 105 -10.38 -10.77 -13.75
CA ARG A 105 -10.46 -12.18 -13.39
C ARG A 105 -11.52 -12.90 -14.21
N GLU A 106 -12.70 -12.32 -14.36
CA GLU A 106 -13.76 -12.93 -15.16
C GLU A 106 -13.42 -12.93 -16.65
N PHE A 107 -12.86 -11.83 -17.16
CA PHE A 107 -12.34 -11.77 -18.52
C PHE A 107 -11.28 -12.85 -18.79
N ALA A 108 -10.32 -13.02 -17.88
CA ALA A 108 -9.27 -14.02 -17.97
C ALA A 108 -9.84 -15.45 -18.02
N ARG A 109 -10.84 -15.74 -17.17
CA ARG A 109 -11.53 -17.05 -17.13
C ARG A 109 -12.32 -17.33 -18.40
N VAL A 110 -13.14 -16.38 -18.85
CA VAL A 110 -13.93 -16.53 -20.09
C VAL A 110 -13.03 -16.70 -21.31
N SER A 111 -11.91 -15.99 -21.34
CA SER A 111 -10.91 -16.08 -22.41
C SER A 111 -9.92 -17.25 -22.24
N GLN A 112 -10.15 -18.14 -21.27
CA GLN A 112 -9.33 -19.34 -21.00
C GLN A 112 -7.84 -19.07 -20.78
N HIS A 113 -7.50 -17.94 -20.14
CA HIS A 113 -6.13 -17.71 -19.70
C HIS A 113 -5.73 -18.72 -18.62
N SER A 114 -4.47 -19.12 -18.64
CA SER A 114 -3.89 -19.95 -17.59
C SER A 114 -3.71 -19.16 -16.31
N LYS A 115 -3.73 -19.84 -15.17
CA LYS A 115 -3.37 -19.24 -13.88
C LYS A 115 -1.89 -18.82 -13.90
N HIS A 116 -1.59 -17.75 -13.20
CA HIS A 116 -0.23 -17.33 -12.89
C HIS A 116 0.36 -18.24 -11.81
N GLU A 117 1.20 -19.20 -12.21
CA GLU A 117 1.77 -20.20 -11.31
C GLU A 117 2.64 -19.62 -10.19
N PHE A 118 3.15 -18.40 -10.35
CA PHE A 118 3.95 -17.74 -9.33
C PHE A 118 3.13 -17.27 -8.11
N VAL A 119 1.82 -17.07 -8.27
CA VAL A 119 0.93 -16.61 -7.19
C VAL A 119 0.78 -17.71 -6.16
N GLY A 120 1.17 -17.45 -4.91
CA GLY A 120 1.17 -18.47 -3.85
C GLY A 120 2.21 -19.58 -4.02
N SER A 121 3.23 -19.35 -4.85
CA SER A 121 4.31 -20.33 -5.11
C SER A 121 5.45 -20.31 -4.10
N ALA A 122 5.39 -19.38 -3.14
CA ALA A 122 6.37 -19.23 -2.07
C ALA A 122 5.75 -19.41 -0.69
N THR A 123 6.60 -19.80 0.25
CA THR A 123 6.26 -19.92 1.68
C THR A 123 7.35 -19.21 2.50
N HIS A 124 7.01 -18.78 3.71
CA HIS A 124 7.89 -17.94 4.55
C HIS A 124 9.14 -18.67 5.10
N ASP A 125 9.19 -19.99 4.97
CA ASP A 125 10.34 -20.85 5.25
C ASP A 125 11.33 -20.95 4.06
N MET A 126 10.91 -20.53 2.85
CA MET A 126 11.81 -20.47 1.71
C MET A 126 12.86 -19.36 1.89
N SER A 127 14.07 -19.62 1.41
CA SER A 127 15.14 -18.61 1.40
C SER A 127 14.71 -17.35 0.64
N PRO A 128 14.81 -16.16 1.25
CA PRO A 128 14.49 -14.90 0.58
C PRO A 128 15.26 -14.68 -0.71
N SER A 129 16.54 -15.07 -0.77
CA SER A 129 17.37 -14.94 -1.98
C SER A 129 16.87 -15.80 -3.14
N ASN A 130 16.40 -17.02 -2.84
CA ASN A 130 15.85 -17.92 -3.85
C ASN A 130 14.52 -17.39 -4.41
N VAL A 131 13.65 -16.85 -3.54
CA VAL A 131 12.38 -16.27 -3.99
C VAL A 131 12.62 -14.98 -4.78
N ALA A 132 13.54 -14.12 -4.34
CA ALA A 132 13.94 -12.93 -5.08
C ALA A 132 14.49 -13.27 -6.47
N ALA A 133 15.30 -14.34 -6.61
CA ALA A 133 15.75 -14.83 -7.91
C ALA A 133 14.59 -15.33 -8.79
N ARG A 134 13.64 -16.08 -8.23
CA ARG A 134 12.43 -16.51 -8.96
C ARG A 134 11.59 -15.32 -9.41
N MET A 135 11.46 -14.29 -8.57
CA MET A 135 10.78 -13.03 -8.93
C MET A 135 11.49 -12.35 -10.10
N ARG A 136 12.82 -12.17 -10.04
CA ARG A 136 13.58 -11.56 -11.15
C ARG A 136 13.40 -12.32 -12.46
N ASN A 137 13.50 -13.65 -12.42
CA ASN A 137 13.30 -14.52 -13.58
C ASN A 137 11.88 -14.40 -14.16
N THR A 138 10.86 -14.41 -13.30
CA THR A 138 9.44 -14.33 -13.74
C THR A 138 9.12 -12.97 -14.33
N LEU A 139 9.68 -11.91 -13.75
CA LEU A 139 9.45 -10.53 -14.17
C LEU A 139 10.37 -10.11 -15.31
N ASP A 140 11.41 -10.90 -15.63
CA ASP A 140 12.49 -10.52 -16.55
C ASP A 140 13.09 -9.15 -16.13
N PHE A 141 13.40 -8.99 -14.84
CA PHE A 141 13.85 -7.72 -14.27
C PHE A 141 15.11 -7.91 -13.44
N GLU A 142 16.26 -7.64 -14.06
CA GLU A 142 17.58 -7.80 -13.47
C GLU A 142 18.11 -6.49 -12.86
N ALA A 143 19.11 -6.60 -11.98
CA ALA A 143 19.74 -5.41 -11.38
C ALA A 143 20.37 -4.49 -12.42
N LYS A 144 20.93 -5.06 -13.50
CA LYS A 144 21.50 -4.30 -14.63
C LYS A 144 20.47 -3.40 -15.34
N ASP A 145 19.23 -3.86 -15.46
CA ASP A 145 18.17 -3.12 -16.16
C ASP A 145 17.87 -1.79 -15.44
N ARG A 146 18.03 -1.76 -14.11
CA ARG A 146 17.88 -0.54 -13.30
C ARG A 146 19.08 0.39 -13.42
N ASN A 147 20.29 -0.14 -13.57
CA ASN A 147 21.50 0.66 -13.74
C ASN A 147 21.47 1.43 -15.07
N GLU A 148 20.92 0.83 -16.11
CA GLU A 148 20.74 1.46 -17.43
C GLU A 148 19.68 2.57 -17.44
N CYS A 149 18.82 2.66 -16.41
CA CYS A 149 17.82 3.70 -16.30
C CYS A 149 18.44 5.05 -15.89
N SER A 150 18.10 6.11 -16.63
CA SER A 150 18.55 7.48 -16.33
C SER A 150 18.01 8.04 -15.02
N SER A 151 16.84 7.60 -14.56
CA SER A 151 16.17 8.13 -13.37
C SER A 151 15.39 7.06 -12.59
N TRP A 152 15.04 7.36 -11.32
CA TRP A 152 14.12 6.52 -10.54
C TRP A 152 12.73 6.43 -11.19
N THR A 153 12.28 7.48 -11.88
CA THR A 153 11.01 7.47 -12.61
C THR A 153 11.05 6.45 -13.74
N ASP A 154 12.15 6.40 -14.50
CA ASP A 154 12.30 5.45 -15.61
C ASP A 154 12.41 4.02 -15.07
N ALA A 155 13.15 3.82 -13.97
CA ALA A 155 13.26 2.53 -13.31
C ALA A 155 11.91 2.02 -12.80
N LEU A 156 11.10 2.88 -12.17
CA LEU A 156 9.75 2.52 -11.72
C LEU A 156 8.84 2.17 -12.92
N ARG A 157 8.88 2.97 -14.00
CA ARG A 157 8.10 2.69 -15.22
C ARG A 157 8.47 1.34 -15.84
N LEU A 158 9.76 1.05 -15.94
CA LEU A 158 10.26 -0.23 -16.43
C LEU A 158 9.78 -1.37 -15.54
N PHE A 159 9.90 -1.22 -14.21
CA PHE A 159 9.47 -2.23 -13.26
C PHE A 159 7.96 -2.51 -13.37
N ILE A 160 7.13 -1.47 -13.44
CA ILE A 160 5.68 -1.59 -13.67
C ILE A 160 5.40 -2.30 -15.00
N GLN A 161 6.11 -1.94 -16.07
CA GLN A 161 5.93 -2.58 -17.38
C GLN A 161 6.25 -4.08 -17.33
N LYS A 162 7.35 -4.46 -16.67
CA LYS A 162 7.79 -5.84 -16.50
C LYS A 162 6.81 -6.65 -15.64
N ALA A 163 6.31 -6.08 -14.54
CA ALA A 163 5.26 -6.69 -13.73
C ALA A 163 3.93 -6.88 -14.50
N ASN A 164 3.49 -5.87 -15.25
CA ASN A 164 2.30 -5.98 -16.12
C ASN A 164 2.46 -7.07 -17.18
N ARG A 165 3.66 -7.21 -17.79
CA ARG A 165 3.95 -8.28 -18.77
C ARG A 165 3.91 -9.67 -18.15
N ALA A 166 4.29 -9.80 -16.88
CA ALA A 166 4.16 -11.06 -16.13
C ALA A 166 2.70 -11.38 -15.72
N GLY A 167 1.77 -10.45 -15.95
CA GLY A 167 0.34 -10.61 -15.65
C GLY A 167 -0.12 -10.00 -14.33
N VAL A 168 0.72 -9.20 -13.65
CA VAL A 168 0.31 -8.46 -12.45
C VAL A 168 -0.34 -7.15 -12.85
N LEU A 169 -1.56 -6.89 -12.39
CA LEU A 169 -2.25 -5.62 -12.56
C LEU A 169 -1.65 -4.57 -11.62
N VAL A 170 -0.76 -3.72 -12.13
CA VAL A 170 -0.18 -2.66 -11.31
C VAL A 170 -0.96 -1.35 -11.46
N MET A 171 -1.47 -0.83 -10.35
CA MET A 171 -2.19 0.45 -10.28
C MET A 171 -1.41 1.45 -9.43
N VAL A 172 -1.28 2.68 -9.93
CA VAL A 172 -0.62 3.76 -9.21
C VAL A 172 -1.58 4.94 -9.13
N GLY A 173 -1.83 5.44 -7.93
CA GLY A 173 -2.69 6.60 -7.72
C GLY A 173 -2.33 7.33 -6.43
N GLY A 174 -2.30 8.67 -6.48
CA GLY A 174 -2.13 9.52 -5.30
C GLY A 174 -3.46 10.11 -4.78
N VAL A 175 -4.57 9.81 -5.47
CA VAL A 175 -5.90 10.35 -5.18
C VAL A 175 -6.98 9.29 -5.41
N VAL A 176 -8.11 9.39 -4.72
CA VAL A 176 -9.24 8.45 -4.87
C VAL A 176 -9.94 8.67 -6.20
N MET A 177 -9.95 7.67 -7.08
CA MET A 177 -10.71 7.68 -8.35
C MET A 177 -10.51 8.92 -9.24
N GLY A 178 -9.32 9.53 -9.20
CA GLY A 178 -9.01 10.75 -9.95
C GLY A 178 -9.55 12.04 -9.34
N ASN A 179 -10.14 11.99 -8.14
CA ASN A 179 -10.59 13.17 -7.43
C ASN A 179 -9.42 13.87 -6.73
N ASN A 180 -8.90 14.95 -7.34
CA ASN A 180 -7.76 15.71 -6.83
C ASN A 180 -7.97 16.37 -5.45
N HIS A 181 -9.20 16.36 -4.92
CA HIS A 181 -9.49 16.83 -3.56
C HIS A 181 -9.42 15.73 -2.49
N ARG A 182 -9.29 14.45 -2.89
CA ARG A 182 -9.19 13.28 -2.00
C ARG A 182 -7.81 12.65 -2.15
N SER A 183 -6.81 13.26 -1.52
CA SER A 183 -5.41 12.80 -1.58
C SER A 183 -5.19 11.59 -0.67
N LEU A 184 -4.48 10.59 -1.16
CA LEU A 184 -4.16 9.39 -0.41
C LEU A 184 -2.98 9.64 0.53
N ASP A 185 -3.19 9.41 1.83
CA ASP A 185 -2.18 9.62 2.84
C ASP A 185 -1.14 8.49 2.85
N VAL A 186 0.13 8.84 2.60
CA VAL A 186 1.27 7.92 2.63
C VAL A 186 1.54 7.40 4.06
N SER A 187 1.14 8.17 5.08
CA SER A 187 1.25 7.76 6.49
C SER A 187 0.24 6.66 6.86
N GLU A 188 -0.91 6.65 6.19
CA GLU A 188 -1.93 5.61 6.35
C GLU A 188 -1.54 4.33 5.60
N PHE A 189 -1.17 4.45 4.32
CA PHE A 189 -0.76 3.30 3.51
C PHE A 189 0.16 3.70 2.35
N ARG A 190 1.11 2.81 2.03
CA ARG A 190 2.02 2.99 0.89
C ARG A 190 1.61 2.17 -0.33
N GLY A 191 0.97 1.03 -0.11
CA GLY A 191 0.47 0.14 -1.15
C GLY A 191 -0.31 -1.02 -0.56
N PHE A 192 -0.81 -1.88 -1.44
CA PHE A 192 -1.42 -3.15 -1.05
C PHE A 192 -1.41 -4.15 -2.20
N ALA A 193 -1.46 -5.43 -1.84
CA ALA A 193 -1.56 -6.56 -2.73
C ALA A 193 -2.94 -7.22 -2.62
N LEU A 194 -3.56 -7.53 -3.76
CA LEU A 194 -4.72 -8.42 -3.85
C LEU A 194 -4.28 -9.68 -4.61
N SER A 195 -4.13 -10.77 -3.87
CA SER A 195 -3.68 -12.05 -4.43
C SER A 195 -4.84 -12.81 -5.06
N ASP A 196 -4.76 -13.06 -6.37
CA ASP A 196 -5.65 -13.94 -7.11
C ASP A 196 -4.85 -14.65 -8.22
N PRO A 197 -5.00 -15.97 -8.43
CA PRO A 197 -4.22 -16.70 -9.43
C PRO A 197 -4.48 -16.30 -10.89
N PHE A 198 -5.58 -15.61 -11.19
CA PHE A 198 -5.91 -15.13 -12.54
C PHE A 198 -5.71 -13.61 -12.68
N ALA A 199 -5.77 -12.87 -11.57
CA ALA A 199 -5.74 -11.41 -11.58
C ALA A 199 -4.92 -10.86 -10.39
N PRO A 200 -3.63 -11.20 -10.22
CA PRO A 200 -2.84 -10.64 -9.14
C PRO A 200 -2.75 -9.12 -9.34
N LEU A 201 -3.04 -8.35 -8.29
CA LEU A 201 -3.08 -6.89 -8.37
C LEU A 201 -2.22 -6.27 -7.28
N VAL A 202 -1.47 -5.23 -7.64
CA VAL A 202 -0.73 -4.38 -6.71
C VAL A 202 -1.16 -2.94 -6.89
N PHE A 203 -1.52 -2.28 -5.79
CA PHE A 203 -1.73 -0.84 -5.75
C PHE A 203 -0.54 -0.14 -5.09
N ILE A 204 -0.10 0.98 -5.65
CA ILE A 204 0.96 1.83 -5.11
C ILE A 204 0.41 3.24 -4.90
N ASN A 205 0.62 3.79 -3.70
CA ASN A 205 0.33 5.19 -3.41
C ASN A 205 1.30 6.09 -4.18
N GLY A 206 0.74 6.82 -5.15
CA GLY A 206 1.47 7.70 -6.07
C GLY A 206 2.03 8.96 -5.41
N SER A 207 1.57 9.30 -4.20
CA SER A 207 1.99 10.47 -3.42
C SER A 207 3.35 10.30 -2.74
N ASP A 208 3.89 9.08 -2.70
CA ASP A 208 5.19 8.78 -2.11
C ASP A 208 6.37 9.08 -3.07
N THR A 209 7.61 9.04 -2.58
CA THR A 209 8.81 9.19 -3.43
C THR A 209 8.95 8.02 -4.41
N LYS A 210 9.60 8.23 -5.57
CA LYS A 210 9.78 7.16 -6.56
C LYS A 210 10.61 5.99 -6.04
N ALA A 211 11.62 6.25 -5.22
CA ALA A 211 12.39 5.20 -4.55
C ALA A 211 11.51 4.37 -3.60
N ALA A 212 10.64 5.01 -2.83
CA ALA A 212 9.70 4.30 -1.96
C ALA A 212 8.65 3.52 -2.76
N GLN A 213 8.12 4.08 -3.86
CA GLN A 213 7.21 3.36 -4.76
C GLN A 213 7.84 2.09 -5.37
N ILE A 214 9.13 2.13 -5.73
CA ILE A 214 9.88 0.95 -6.20
C ILE A 214 9.96 -0.12 -5.09
N PHE A 215 10.28 0.30 -3.87
CA PHE A 215 10.33 -0.60 -2.72
C PHE A 215 8.97 -1.23 -2.45
N THR A 216 7.92 -0.43 -2.37
CA THR A 216 6.55 -0.88 -2.17
C THR A 216 6.13 -1.87 -3.25
N LEU A 217 6.37 -1.59 -4.54
CA LEU A 217 6.02 -2.53 -5.61
C LEU A 217 6.69 -3.90 -5.41
N ALA A 218 8.00 -3.92 -5.11
CA ALA A 218 8.71 -5.18 -4.86
C ALA A 218 8.18 -5.91 -3.61
N HIS A 219 7.82 -5.16 -2.55
CA HIS A 219 7.25 -5.70 -1.32
C HIS A 219 5.87 -6.32 -1.54
N GLU A 220 4.97 -5.61 -2.21
CA GLU A 220 3.64 -6.13 -2.52
C GLU A 220 3.71 -7.32 -3.49
N LEU A 221 4.68 -7.35 -4.41
CA LEU A 221 4.93 -8.53 -5.23
C LEU A 221 5.39 -9.73 -4.39
N ALA A 222 6.23 -9.55 -3.36
CA ALA A 222 6.59 -10.63 -2.46
C ALA A 222 5.36 -11.23 -1.74
N HIS A 223 4.39 -10.39 -1.35
CA HIS A 223 3.09 -10.83 -0.82
C HIS A 223 2.27 -11.64 -1.82
N ILE A 224 2.26 -11.25 -3.10
CA ILE A 224 1.62 -12.05 -4.17
C ILE A 224 2.27 -13.44 -4.30
N TRP A 225 3.59 -13.53 -4.20
CA TRP A 225 4.31 -14.81 -4.21
C TRP A 225 3.95 -15.71 -3.01
N LEU A 226 3.68 -15.12 -1.84
CA LEU A 226 3.12 -15.84 -0.68
C LEU A 226 1.63 -16.20 -0.83
N GLY A 227 0.95 -15.72 -1.86
CA GLY A 227 -0.49 -15.90 -2.01
C GLY A 227 -1.30 -15.08 -1.00
N SER A 228 -0.68 -14.06 -0.40
CA SER A 228 -1.27 -13.25 0.67
C SER A 228 -1.76 -11.92 0.10
N SER A 229 -2.96 -11.51 0.51
CA SER A 229 -3.46 -10.15 0.25
C SER A 229 -3.15 -9.31 1.49
N ALA A 230 -2.31 -8.30 1.33
CA ALA A 230 -1.74 -7.52 2.43
C ALA A 230 -1.83 -6.02 2.14
N LEU A 231 -1.74 -5.21 3.18
CA LEU A 231 -1.84 -3.76 3.13
C LEU A 231 -0.64 -3.18 3.89
N SER A 232 0.25 -2.48 3.20
CA SER A 232 1.48 -1.97 3.82
C SER A 232 1.24 -0.68 4.58
N ASN A 233 2.01 -0.52 5.67
CA ASN A 233 2.20 0.72 6.44
C ASN A 233 1.17 1.06 7.54
N MET A 234 0.33 0.14 7.99
CA MET A 234 -0.48 0.37 9.19
C MET A 234 0.41 0.27 10.44
N GLY A 235 0.46 1.33 11.25
CA GLY A 235 1.25 1.45 12.51
C GLY A 235 0.87 0.48 13.65
N VAL A 236 0.44 -0.73 13.31
CA VAL A 236 0.01 -1.78 14.22
C VAL A 236 1.20 -2.69 14.50
N LYS A 237 1.54 -2.89 15.78
CA LYS A 237 2.41 -3.99 16.19
C LYS A 237 1.64 -5.30 15.92
N PRO A 238 2.05 -6.10 14.93
CA PRO A 238 1.34 -7.32 14.61
C PRO A 238 1.53 -8.37 15.72
N THR A 239 0.63 -9.35 15.77
CA THR A 239 0.89 -10.63 16.45
C THR A 239 2.10 -11.32 15.81
N GLN A 240 2.70 -12.34 16.45
CA GLN A 240 3.97 -12.93 15.98
C GLN A 240 3.92 -13.46 14.53
N SER A 241 2.79 -14.00 14.06
CA SER A 241 2.70 -14.58 12.72
C SER A 241 2.67 -13.53 11.58
N PRO A 242 1.86 -12.45 11.65
CA PRO A 242 1.94 -11.38 10.66
C PRO A 242 3.29 -10.63 10.67
N LEU A 243 3.97 -10.53 11.82
CA LEU A 243 5.34 -9.97 11.91
C LEU A 243 6.34 -10.76 11.04
N LEU A 244 6.34 -12.09 11.16
CA LEU A 244 7.26 -12.96 10.43
C LEU A 244 7.05 -12.87 8.91
N LYS A 245 5.79 -12.76 8.45
CA LYS A 245 5.48 -12.56 7.02
C LYS A 245 6.05 -11.24 6.50
N GLU A 246 5.82 -10.13 7.21
CA GLU A 246 6.32 -8.82 6.79
C GLU A 246 7.85 -8.74 6.81
N GLU A 247 8.49 -9.30 7.83
CA GLU A 247 9.96 -9.39 7.88
C GLU A 247 10.52 -10.22 6.72
N TRP A 248 9.87 -11.33 6.38
CA TRP A 248 10.24 -12.14 5.24
C TRP A 248 10.05 -11.38 3.92
N CYS A 249 8.92 -10.69 3.72
CA CYS A 249 8.67 -9.87 2.52
C CYS A 249 9.70 -8.74 2.40
N ASN A 250 10.08 -8.10 3.51
CA ASN A 250 11.14 -7.10 3.54
C ASN A 250 12.49 -7.69 3.10
N LYS A 251 12.85 -8.90 3.58
CA LYS A 251 14.08 -9.59 3.16
C LYS A 251 14.07 -9.98 1.68
N VAL A 252 12.94 -10.49 1.18
CA VAL A 252 12.79 -10.81 -0.25
C VAL A 252 12.92 -9.54 -1.09
N THR A 253 12.31 -8.43 -0.66
CA THR A 253 12.39 -7.13 -1.32
C THR A 253 13.81 -6.60 -1.37
N ALA A 254 14.52 -6.67 -0.24
CA ALA A 254 15.94 -6.36 -0.13
C ALA A 254 16.79 -7.16 -1.11
N GLU A 255 16.64 -8.49 -1.13
CA GLU A 255 17.35 -9.38 -2.06
C GLU A 255 16.94 -9.19 -3.53
N PHE A 256 15.72 -8.74 -3.79
CA PHE A 256 15.21 -8.47 -5.14
C PHE A 256 15.81 -7.17 -5.70
N LEU A 257 15.83 -6.12 -4.89
CA LEU A 257 16.27 -4.78 -5.29
C LEU A 257 17.79 -4.60 -5.21
N VAL A 258 18.44 -5.21 -4.25
CA VAL A 258 19.89 -5.08 -4.02
C VAL A 258 20.45 -6.45 -3.64
N PRO A 259 20.61 -7.39 -4.59
CA PRO A 259 21.11 -8.74 -4.31
C PRO A 259 22.50 -8.69 -3.65
N LEU A 260 22.75 -9.49 -2.59
CA LEU A 260 24.04 -9.45 -1.88
C LEU A 260 25.24 -9.80 -2.77
N ASP A 261 25.06 -10.76 -3.66
CA ASP A 261 26.06 -11.22 -4.61
C ASP A 261 26.49 -10.13 -5.60
N ILE A 262 25.53 -9.30 -6.04
CA ILE A 262 25.80 -8.14 -6.92
C ILE A 262 26.36 -6.97 -6.10
N LEU A 263 25.80 -6.72 -4.91
CA LEU A 263 26.25 -5.64 -4.03
C LEU A 263 27.74 -5.76 -3.72
N GLY A 264 28.21 -6.95 -3.33
CA GLY A 264 29.61 -7.19 -3.00
C GLY A 264 30.59 -6.84 -4.13
N ALA A 265 30.19 -7.07 -5.38
CA ALA A 265 31.01 -6.72 -6.55
C ALA A 265 31.09 -5.19 -6.82
N GLU A 266 30.11 -4.43 -6.31
CA GLU A 266 30.02 -2.97 -6.46
C GLU A 266 30.68 -2.20 -5.30
N LEU A 267 31.15 -2.88 -4.26
CA LEU A 267 31.81 -2.27 -3.11
C LEU A 267 33.25 -1.85 -3.45
N ASN A 268 33.62 -0.65 -3.02
CA ASN A 268 34.95 -0.09 -3.21
C ASN A 268 35.51 0.42 -1.87
N ASN A 269 36.48 -0.30 -1.30
CA ASN A 269 37.07 0.03 0.00
C ASN A 269 37.85 1.36 0.03
N LYS A 270 38.02 2.04 -1.11
CA LYS A 270 38.66 3.36 -1.20
C LYS A 270 37.67 4.53 -1.20
N GLU A 271 36.38 4.23 -1.30
CA GLU A 271 35.30 5.23 -1.32
C GLU A 271 34.81 5.49 0.10
N SER A 272 34.41 6.73 0.41
CA SER A 272 33.81 7.04 1.71
C SER A 272 32.43 6.36 1.85
N LEU A 273 31.98 6.10 3.07
CA LEU A 273 30.65 5.50 3.31
C LEU A 273 29.52 6.35 2.69
N PRO A 274 29.46 7.70 2.86
CA PRO A 274 28.43 8.53 2.22
C PRO A 274 28.45 8.49 0.69
N ASP A 275 29.64 8.47 0.07
CA ASP A 275 29.78 8.39 -1.37
C ASP A 275 29.33 7.02 -1.89
N THR A 276 29.71 5.95 -1.18
CA THR A 276 29.29 4.57 -1.46
C THR A 276 27.77 4.46 -1.43
N ILE A 277 27.12 4.95 -0.37
CA ILE A 277 25.66 4.93 -0.23
C ILE A 277 25.00 5.69 -1.38
N SER A 278 25.49 6.89 -1.68
CA SER A 278 24.93 7.76 -2.72
C SER A 278 25.06 7.13 -4.12
N ARG A 279 26.22 6.55 -4.42
CA ARG A 279 26.48 5.85 -5.69
C ARG A 279 25.59 4.63 -5.81
N LEU A 280 25.57 3.74 -4.82
CA LEU A 280 24.78 2.50 -4.86
C LEU A 280 23.28 2.78 -4.92
N ALA A 281 22.79 3.83 -4.24
CA ALA A 281 21.38 4.25 -4.33
C ALA A 281 21.01 4.65 -5.76
N ARG A 282 21.94 5.32 -6.48
CA ARG A 282 21.78 5.66 -7.89
C ARG A 282 21.93 4.46 -8.82
N THR A 283 22.79 3.50 -8.51
CA THR A 283 22.99 2.27 -9.30
C THR A 283 21.75 1.37 -9.22
N PHE A 284 21.29 1.07 -8.01
CA PHE A 284 20.15 0.19 -7.78
C PHE A 284 18.78 0.90 -7.87
N LYS A 285 18.77 2.24 -7.95
CA LYS A 285 17.55 3.09 -7.99
C LYS A 285 16.65 2.87 -6.78
N VAL A 286 17.26 2.80 -5.59
CA VAL A 286 16.57 2.68 -4.30
C VAL A 286 16.89 3.88 -3.41
N SER A 287 16.33 3.92 -2.20
CA SER A 287 16.67 4.96 -1.22
C SER A 287 18.02 4.67 -0.57
N THR A 288 18.64 5.72 -0.01
CA THR A 288 19.86 5.60 0.80
C THR A 288 19.67 4.69 1.99
N LEU A 289 18.50 4.74 2.64
CA LEU A 289 18.15 3.86 3.76
C LEU A 289 18.14 2.37 3.36
N VAL A 290 17.63 2.04 2.17
CA VAL A 290 17.67 0.65 1.67
C VAL A 290 19.12 0.21 1.48
N ILE A 291 19.97 1.04 0.88
CA ILE A 291 21.40 0.72 0.73
C ILE A 291 22.07 0.54 2.10
N LEU A 292 21.88 1.49 3.01
CA LEU A 292 22.47 1.45 4.33
C LEU A 292 22.10 0.14 5.06
N ARG A 293 20.82 -0.27 4.98
CA ARG A 293 20.37 -1.53 5.54
C ARG A 293 21.05 -2.74 4.90
N ARG A 294 21.24 -2.71 3.58
CA ARG A 294 21.90 -3.80 2.84
C ARG A 294 23.39 -3.89 3.11
N LEU A 295 24.05 -2.77 3.36
CA LEU A 295 25.45 -2.76 3.80
C LEU A 295 25.61 -3.39 5.18
N LEU A 296 24.64 -3.15 6.09
CA LEU A 296 24.59 -3.81 7.39
C LEU A 296 24.32 -5.32 7.24
N ASP A 297 23.36 -5.71 6.40
CA ASP A 297 23.07 -7.12 6.12
C ASP A 297 24.29 -7.86 5.51
N ALA A 298 25.14 -7.13 4.78
CA ALA A 298 26.38 -7.64 4.17
C ALA A 298 27.60 -7.60 5.12
N GLU A 299 27.42 -7.18 6.37
CA GLU A 299 28.49 -6.99 7.36
C GLU A 299 29.62 -6.03 6.90
N TRP A 300 29.31 -5.12 5.96
CA TRP A 300 30.28 -4.13 5.46
C TRP A 300 30.35 -2.89 6.35
N ILE A 301 29.26 -2.59 7.06
CA ILE A 301 29.21 -1.60 8.14
C ILE A 301 28.71 -2.28 9.41
N ASP A 302 29.07 -1.71 10.55
CA ASP A 302 28.51 -2.14 11.82
C ASP A 302 27.22 -1.38 12.18
N ARG A 303 26.68 -1.69 13.35
CA ARG A 303 25.44 -1.09 13.83
C ARG A 303 25.60 0.39 14.23
N GLU A 304 26.78 0.79 14.69
CA GLU A 304 27.07 2.17 15.09
C GLU A 304 27.14 3.07 13.84
N ASP A 305 27.79 2.59 12.78
CA ASP A 305 27.80 3.22 11.46
C ASP A 305 26.39 3.37 10.89
N PHE A 306 25.56 2.33 11.03
CA PHE A 306 24.15 2.34 10.59
C PHE A 306 23.35 3.41 11.33
N GLU A 307 23.38 3.42 12.66
CA GLU A 307 22.60 4.36 13.49
C GLU A 307 23.04 5.82 13.25
N THR A 308 24.35 6.07 13.17
CA THR A 308 24.90 7.41 12.90
C THR A 308 24.50 7.95 11.52
N SER A 309 24.38 7.06 10.53
CA SER A 309 24.05 7.42 9.15
C SER A 309 22.55 7.47 8.87
N SER A 310 21.72 6.77 9.65
CA SER A 310 20.25 6.78 9.50
C SER A 310 19.59 8.02 10.11
N ASP A 311 20.26 8.68 11.06
CA ASP A 311 19.76 9.86 11.77
C ASP A 311 20.04 11.20 11.04
N ARG A 312 20.65 11.14 9.86
CA ARG A 312 20.97 12.30 9.00
C ARG A 312 20.06 12.38 7.78
#